data_AF-A0A2V8RWG6-F1
#
_entry.id   AF-A0A2V8RWG6-F1
#
_cell.length_a   1.000
_cell.length_b   1.000
_cell.length_c   1.000
_cell.angle_alpha   90.00
_cell.angle_beta   90.00
_cell.angle_gamma   90.00
#
_symmetry.space_group_name_H-M   'P 1'
#
loop_
_entity.id
_entity.type
_entity.pdbx_description
1 polymer ?
#
loop_
_entity_poly.entity_id
_entity_poly.type
_entity_poly.pdbx_seq_one_letter_code
_entity_poly.pdbx_strand_id
1 'polypeptide(L)' 'MSSKPKVVIIGGGFGGLWAAKSLANKPVDVTLIDRKNHHVFQPLLYQVATAVLSPGE' A
#
# COMPACT_ATOMS: atom_id res chain seq x y z
N MET A 1 -28.25 -1.00 13.14
CA MET A 1 -27.06 -0.57 12.37
C MET A 1 -26.26 -1.83 12.06
N SER A 2 -26.25 -2.29 10.81
CA SER A 2 -25.38 -3.41 10.44
C SER A 2 -23.94 -2.89 10.43
N SER A 3 -23.08 -3.40 11.32
CA SER A 3 -21.67 -2.99 11.31
C SER A 3 -21.01 -3.57 10.06
N LYS A 4 -20.39 -2.71 9.25
CA LYS A 4 -19.57 -3.18 8.14
C LYS A 4 -18.47 -4.12 8.66
N PRO A 5 -18.14 -5.21 7.93
CA PRO A 5 -17.01 -6.06 8.29
C PRO A 5 -15.72 -5.23 8.34
N LYS A 6 -14.93 -5.43 9.39
CA LYS A 6 -13.63 -4.77 9.56
C LYS A 6 -12.54 -5.64 8.92
N VAL A 7 -11.74 -5.05 8.05
CA VAL A 7 -10.65 -5.71 7.35
C VAL A 7 -9.34 -5.02 7.71
N VAL A 8 -8.39 -5.76 8.25
CA VAL A 8 -7.03 -5.27 8.53
C VAL A 8 -6.07 -5.85 7.51
N ILE A 9 -5.35 -4.99 6.81
CA ILE A 9 -4.30 -5.35 5.85
C ILE A 9 -2.96 -5.00 6.49
N ILE A 10 -2.05 -5.98 6.60
CA ILE A 10 -0.71 -5.78 7.16
C ILE A 10 0.30 -5.79 6.01
N GLY A 11 0.98 -4.67 5.83
CA GLY A 11 1.94 -4.41 4.75
C GLY A 11 1.33 -3.60 3.60
N GLY A 12 1.93 -2.44 3.31
CA GLY A 12 1.62 -1.49 2.25
C GLY A 12 2.55 -1.62 1.04
N GLY A 13 3.03 -2.82 0.76
CA GLY A 13 3.66 -3.18 -0.52
C GLY A 13 2.63 -3.31 -1.65
N PHE A 14 3.05 -3.86 -2.78
CA PHE A 14 2.15 -4.09 -3.92
C PHE A 14 0.87 -4.83 -3.52
N GLY A 15 0.98 -6.00 -2.90
CA GLY A 15 -0.18 -6.82 -2.56
C GLY A 15 -1.17 -6.11 -1.63
N GLY A 16 -0.68 -5.47 -0.57
CA GLY A 16 -1.56 -4.81 0.40
C GLY A 16 -2.25 -3.57 -0.17
N LEU A 17 -1.56 -2.76 -0.99
CA LEU A 17 -2.18 -1.62 -1.65
C LEU A 17 -3.18 -2.05 -2.72
N TRP A 18 -2.90 -3.11 -3.49
CA TRP A 18 -3.85 -3.65 -4.46
C TRP A 18 -5.08 -4.27 -3.77
N ALA A 19 -4.89 -4.96 -2.65
CA ALA A 19 -5.98 -5.47 -1.82
C ALA A 19 -6.84 -4.31 -1.28
N ALA A 20 -6.22 -3.27 -0.72
CA ALA A 20 -6.91 -2.08 -0.22
C ALA A 20 -7.71 -1.39 -1.33
N LYS A 21 -7.12 -1.20 -2.51
CA LYS A 21 -7.80 -0.65 -3.70
C LYS A 21 -8.98 -1.50 -4.14
N SER A 22 -8.84 -2.82 -4.13
CA SER A 22 -9.91 -3.76 -4.52
C SER A 22 -11.09 -3.75 -3.55
N LEU A 23 -10.83 -3.42 -2.28
CA LEU A 23 -11.83 -3.32 -1.22
C LEU A 23 -12.43 -1.91 -1.06
N ALA A 24 -11.86 -0.88 -1.68
CA ALA A 24 -12.25 0.52 -1.49
C ALA A 24 -13.74 0.81 -1.77
N ASN A 25 -14.37 0.04 -2.67
CA ASN A 25 -15.78 0.19 -3.04
C ASN A 25 -16.68 -0.93 -2.49
N LYS A 26 -16.19 -1.72 -1.52
CA LYS A 26 -16.94 -2.79 -0.88
C LYS A 26 -17.55 -2.29 0.43
N PRO A 27 -18.65 -2.90 0.93
CA PRO A 27 -19.28 -2.48 2.18
C PRO A 27 -18.50 -2.96 3.42
N VAL A 28 -17.21 -2.63 3.49
CA VAL A 28 -16.25 -3.01 4.55
C VAL A 28 -15.50 -1.78 5.04
N ASP A 29 -15.01 -1.83 6.28
CA ASP A 29 -14.12 -0.82 6.84
C ASP A 29 -12.67 -1.35 6.79
N VAL A 30 -11.81 -0.70 6.00
CA VAL A 30 -10.44 -1.16 5.76
C VAL A 30 -9.44 -0.35 6.58
N THR A 31 -8.57 -1.04 7.32
CA THR A 31 -7.40 -0.46 7.98
C THR A 31 -6.14 -1.08 7.37
N LEU A 32 -5.29 -0.25 6.76
CA LEU A 32 -3.97 -0.65 6.28
C LEU A 32 -2.91 -0.24 7.30
N ILE A 33 -2.07 -1.19 7.71
CA ILE A 33 -0.97 -0.95 8.63
C ILE A 33 0.33 -1.34 7.92
N ASP A 34 1.24 -0.39 7.78
CA ASP A 34 2.61 -0.64 7.36
C ASP A 34 3.58 0.09 8.31
N ARG A 35 4.81 -0.40 8.39
CA ARG A 35 5.91 0.23 9.12
C ARG A 35 6.35 1.57 8.49
N LYS A 36 6.08 1.77 7.20
CA LYS A 36 6.41 2.94 6.39
C LYS A 36 5.14 3.56 5.84
N ASN A 37 5.13 4.89 5.71
CA ASN A 37 4.03 5.66 5.16
C ASN A 37 4.09 5.81 3.62
N HIS A 38 4.94 5.05 2.95
CA HIS A 38 5.16 5.11 1.51
C HIS A 38 5.30 3.72 0.93
N HIS A 39 4.91 3.58 -0.34
CA HIS A 39 5.14 2.37 -1.12
C HIS A 39 6.51 2.45 -1.79
N VAL A 40 7.32 1.40 -1.67
CA VAL A 40 8.59 1.30 -2.39
C VAL A 40 8.40 0.47 -3.66
N PHE A 41 8.57 1.09 -4.82
CA PHE A 41 8.66 0.38 -6.08
C PHE A 41 10.06 -0.23 -6.23
N GLN A 42 10.26 -1.38 -5.59
CA GLN A 42 11.54 -2.08 -5.52
C GLN A 42 12.28 -2.23 -6.85
N PRO A 43 11.60 -2.47 -8.00
CA PRO A 43 12.29 -2.63 -9.28
C PRO A 43 13.13 -1.42 -9.73
N LEU A 44 12.85 -0.19 -9.29
CA LEU A 44 13.64 1.01 -9.68
C LEU A 44 14.63 1.47 -8.60
N LEU A 45 14.80 0.70 -7.51
CA LEU A 45 15.76 1.06 -6.46
C LEU A 45 17.20 1.14 -6.99
N TYR A 46 17.54 0.37 -8.02
CA TYR A 46 18.87 0.46 -8.63
C TYR A 46 19.11 1.83 -9.27
N GLN A 47 18.08 2.44 -9.88
CA GLN A 47 18.20 3.77 -10.49
C GLN A 47 18.34 4.87 -9.44
N VAL A 48 17.68 4.70 -8.28
CA VAL A 48 17.90 5.58 -7.13
C VAL A 48 19.34 5.42 -6.62
N ALA A 49 19.82 4.19 -6.48
CA ALA A 49 21.19 3.90 -6.02
C ALA A 49 22.27 4.43 -6.98
N THR A 50 22.00 4.46 -8.30
CA THR A 50 22.92 5.01 -9.32
C THR A 50 22.66 6.48 -9.64
N ALA A 51 21.87 7.19 -8.81
CA ALA A 51 21.51 8.60 -8.99
C ALA A 51 20.86 8.96 -10.34
N VAL A 52 20.23 7.98 -11.00
CA VAL A 52 19.45 8.17 -12.23
C VAL A 52 18.04 8.69 -11.90
N LEU A 53 17.51 8.37 -10.72
CA LEU A 53 16.22 8.83 -10.22
C LEU A 53 16.36 9.37 -8.80
N SER A 54 15.56 10.37 -8.42
CA SER A 54 15.39 10.71 -7.01
C SER A 54 14.37 9.77 -6.34
N PRO A 55 14.41 9.56 -5.01
CA PRO A 55 13.50 8.66 -4.31
C PRO A 55 12.01 9.04 -4.33
N GLY A 56 11.68 10.28 -4.74
CA GLY A 56 10.32 10.82 -4.73
C GLY A 56 9.73 11.07 -6.12
N GLU A 57 10.50 10.79 -7.18
CA GLU A 57 10.06 10.82 -8.58
C GLU A 57 9.43 9.49 -9.02
#